data_AF-A0A5N0VK38-F1
#
_entry.id   AF-A0A5N0VK38-F1
#
_cell.length_a   1.000
_cell.length_b   1.000
_cell.length_c   1.000
_cell.angle_alpha   90.00
_cell.angle_beta   90.00
_cell.angle_gamma   90.00
#
_symmetry.space_group_name_H-M   'P 1'
#
loop_
_entity.id
_entity.type
_entity.pdbx_description
1 polymer ?
#
loop_
_entity_poly.entity_id
_entity_poly.type
_entity_poly.pdbx_seq_one_letter_code
_entity_poly.pdbx_strand_id
1 'polypeptide(L)'
;MAKRGGGGGNAGLFGKIAGWFRKPVKTKLQKPPPPNKKPVAPPPHKDPNPVPPPKTGDNYPNERPLLDKYKDETDPNKEPFPGQSVQRLDDQRREEHRMYVDQDGNMRYAKDGTLFDTSTATDIHSDGGRAIFTMDRHGNIYASNYQGAGDFHHSTLANGQPISAAGEMTVKNGKITHVNNNSGHYMPQIQQSANIIDELNSHGINPPVYMHPGHLLNGPDNLIANLR
;
A
#
# COMPACT_ATOMS: atom_id res chain seq x y z
N MET A 1 -12.45 -73.91 20.99
CA MET A 1 -11.64 -75.15 21.03
C MET A 1 -12.15 -76.08 19.94
N ALA A 2 -11.24 -76.51 19.06
CA ALA A 2 -11.29 -77.66 18.11
C ALA A 2 -12.40 -77.70 17.03
N LYS A 3 -12.25 -78.31 15.85
CA LYS A 3 -11.19 -78.61 14.87
C LYS A 3 -11.89 -79.43 13.77
N ARG A 4 -11.30 -79.47 12.55
CA ARG A 4 -11.53 -80.44 11.45
C ARG A 4 -12.79 -80.21 10.62
N GLY A 5 -12.81 -80.47 9.32
CA GLY A 5 -11.86 -81.13 8.41
C GLY A 5 -12.66 -81.60 7.18
N GLY A 6 -12.04 -81.60 6.01
CA GLY A 6 -12.72 -81.73 4.71
C GLY A 6 -12.92 -83.15 4.17
N GLY A 7 -13.38 -83.19 2.92
CA GLY A 7 -13.44 -84.34 1.99
C GLY A 7 -14.67 -85.23 2.21
N GLY A 8 -15.43 -85.68 1.22
CA GLY A 8 -15.36 -85.68 -0.24
C GLY A 8 -16.32 -86.78 -0.74
N GLY A 9 -16.68 -86.79 -2.03
CA GLY A 9 -17.22 -88.01 -2.69
C GLY A 9 -18.55 -87.92 -3.43
N ASN A 10 -18.47 -87.44 -4.67
CA ASN A 10 -19.07 -87.89 -5.95
C ASN A 10 -20.24 -88.92 -6.01
N ALA A 11 -21.28 -88.63 -6.82
CA ALA A 11 -21.92 -89.54 -7.79
C ALA A 11 -23.09 -88.87 -8.57
N GLY A 12 -23.03 -88.91 -9.93
CA GLY A 12 -24.13 -89.02 -10.93
C GLY A 12 -25.27 -87.99 -10.95
N LEU A 13 -26.04 -87.75 -12.02
CA LEU A 13 -26.14 -88.23 -13.40
C LEU A 13 -27.17 -87.31 -14.11
N PHE A 14 -26.83 -86.82 -15.31
CA PHE A 14 -27.65 -86.39 -16.47
C PHE A 14 -29.10 -85.86 -16.36
N GLY A 15 -29.36 -84.75 -17.09
CA GLY A 15 -30.68 -84.45 -17.71
C GLY A 15 -30.90 -82.96 -18.05
N LYS A 16 -30.36 -82.44 -19.16
CA LYS A 16 -31.02 -82.12 -20.46
C LYS A 16 -31.43 -80.63 -20.69
N ILE A 17 -30.60 -79.95 -21.50
CA ILE A 17 -30.83 -79.13 -22.73
C ILE A 17 -32.03 -78.15 -22.85
N ALA A 18 -31.72 -76.87 -23.10
CA ALA A 18 -32.21 -76.08 -24.26
C ALA A 18 -31.44 -74.75 -24.41
N GLY A 19 -30.96 -74.45 -25.63
CA GLY A 19 -30.38 -73.15 -26.05
C GLY A 19 -31.43 -72.02 -26.10
N TRP A 20 -31.14 -70.76 -26.43
CA TRP A 20 -30.19 -70.23 -27.40
C TRP A 20 -30.13 -68.68 -27.25
N PHE A 21 -29.02 -68.06 -27.67
CA PHE A 21 -28.79 -66.61 -27.93
C PHE A 21 -28.83 -65.57 -26.79
N ARG A 22 -27.66 -65.28 -26.20
CA ARG A 22 -27.38 -64.00 -25.51
C ARG A 22 -27.02 -62.91 -26.53
N LYS A 23 -27.79 -61.83 -26.53
CA LYS A 23 -27.54 -60.60 -27.32
C LYS A 23 -26.20 -59.94 -26.93
N PRO A 24 -25.48 -59.29 -27.85
CA PRO A 24 -24.26 -58.56 -27.52
C PRO A 24 -24.58 -57.36 -26.60
N VAL A 25 -23.90 -57.28 -25.46
CA VAL A 25 -23.94 -56.11 -24.58
C VAL A 25 -23.19 -54.98 -25.27
N LYS A 26 -23.92 -53.95 -25.74
CA LYS A 26 -23.32 -52.69 -26.19
C LYS A 26 -22.79 -51.95 -24.97
N THR A 27 -21.47 -51.96 -24.76
CA THR A 27 -20.79 -51.05 -23.84
C THR A 27 -21.04 -49.61 -24.31
N LYS A 28 -21.90 -48.87 -23.60
CA LYS A 28 -21.99 -47.42 -23.78
C LYS A 28 -20.69 -46.81 -23.27
N LEU A 29 -19.84 -46.30 -24.17
CA LEU A 29 -18.78 -45.36 -23.82
C LEU A 29 -19.42 -44.17 -23.09
N GLN A 30 -19.17 -44.06 -21.78
CA GLN A 30 -19.49 -42.86 -21.02
C GLN A 30 -18.56 -41.75 -21.53
N LYS A 31 -19.14 -40.65 -22.01
CA LYS A 31 -18.36 -39.44 -22.31
C LYS A 31 -17.73 -38.94 -21.01
N PRO A 32 -16.46 -38.50 -21.03
CA PRO A 32 -15.85 -37.90 -19.84
C PRO A 32 -16.69 -36.70 -19.38
N PRO A 33 -16.77 -36.44 -18.05
CA PRO A 33 -17.47 -35.27 -17.55
C PRO A 33 -16.84 -33.99 -18.14
N PRO A 34 -17.64 -32.94 -18.39
CA PRO A 34 -17.09 -31.68 -18.88
C PRO A 34 -16.07 -31.14 -17.88
N PRO A 35 -15.01 -30.47 -18.35
CA PRO A 35 -14.02 -29.89 -17.45
C PRO A 35 -14.70 -28.93 -16.49
N ASN A 36 -14.38 -29.04 -15.19
CA ASN A 36 -14.85 -28.11 -14.16
C ASN A 36 -14.60 -26.69 -14.66
N LYS A 37 -15.67 -25.90 -14.79
CA LYS A 37 -15.54 -24.46 -15.03
C LYS A 37 -14.68 -23.92 -13.89
N LYS A 38 -13.51 -23.38 -14.21
CA LYS A 38 -12.74 -22.57 -13.26
C LYS A 38 -13.71 -21.56 -12.64
N PRO A 39 -13.64 -21.29 -11.32
CA PRO A 39 -14.45 -20.24 -10.74
C PRO A 39 -14.23 -18.97 -11.57
N VAL A 40 -15.30 -18.50 -12.22
CA VAL A 40 -15.28 -17.19 -12.86
C VAL A 40 -15.19 -16.23 -11.69
N ALA A 41 -14.11 -15.46 -11.62
CA ALA A 41 -13.99 -14.40 -10.64
C ALA A 41 -15.27 -13.56 -10.69
N PRO A 42 -15.87 -13.20 -9.53
CA PRO A 42 -17.02 -12.31 -9.54
C PRO A 42 -16.66 -11.06 -10.36
N PRO A 43 -17.61 -10.51 -11.15
CA PRO A 43 -17.37 -9.28 -11.88
C PRO A 43 -16.85 -8.22 -10.89
N PRO A 44 -15.89 -7.37 -11.30
CA PRO A 44 -15.32 -6.38 -10.40
C PRO A 44 -16.48 -5.58 -9.78
N HIS A 45 -16.59 -5.65 -8.46
CA HIS A 45 -17.45 -4.73 -7.72
C HIS A 45 -17.03 -3.33 -8.16
N LYS A 46 -17.94 -2.56 -8.75
CA LYS A 46 -17.70 -1.14 -8.97
C LYS A 46 -17.49 -0.54 -7.59
N ASP A 47 -16.24 -0.19 -7.30
CA ASP A 47 -15.86 0.41 -6.04
C ASP A 47 -16.75 1.65 -5.83
N PRO A 48 -17.56 1.72 -4.75
CA PRO A 48 -18.37 2.89 -4.47
C PRO A 48 -17.52 4.17 -4.29
N ASN A 49 -16.20 4.04 -4.12
CA ASN A 49 -15.25 5.14 -4.07
C ASN A 49 -14.22 5.02 -5.21
N PRO A 50 -14.46 5.60 -6.40
CA PRO A 50 -13.43 5.61 -7.44
C PRO A 50 -12.21 6.38 -6.94
N VAL A 51 -11.02 5.79 -7.10
CA VAL A 51 -9.75 6.46 -6.80
C VAL A 51 -9.70 7.79 -7.59
N PRO A 52 -9.56 8.94 -6.92
CA PRO A 52 -9.49 10.22 -7.62
C PRO A 52 -8.18 10.32 -8.40
N PRO A 53 -8.15 10.95 -9.59
CA PRO A 53 -6.90 11.21 -10.29
C PRO A 53 -5.99 12.16 -9.49
N PRO A 54 -4.67 12.21 -9.80
CA PRO A 54 -3.80 13.24 -9.26
C PRO A 54 -4.34 14.64 -9.55
N LYS A 55 -4.23 15.54 -8.58
CA LYS A 55 -4.53 16.96 -8.71
C LYS A 55 -3.48 17.64 -9.58
N THR A 56 -3.89 18.69 -10.29
CA THR A 56 -3.05 19.41 -11.26
C THR A 56 -3.07 20.94 -11.13
N GLY A 57 -3.87 21.49 -10.21
CA GLY A 57 -3.95 22.95 -9.99
C GLY A 57 -2.85 23.46 -9.06
N ASP A 58 -2.47 24.73 -9.13
CA ASP A 58 -1.42 25.31 -8.29
C ASP A 58 -1.98 25.81 -6.94
N ASN A 59 -2.44 24.88 -6.11
CA ASN A 59 -3.19 25.18 -4.89
C ASN A 59 -2.31 25.66 -3.73
N TYR A 60 -1.05 25.22 -3.69
CA TYR A 60 -0.11 25.50 -2.59
C TYR A 60 1.20 26.08 -3.15
N PRO A 61 1.29 27.40 -3.42
CA PRO A 61 2.46 28.00 -4.06
C PRO A 61 3.68 28.17 -3.13
N ASN A 62 3.49 28.03 -1.81
CA ASN A 62 4.57 28.19 -0.83
C ASN A 62 5.40 26.90 -0.72
N GLU A 63 6.26 26.68 -1.70
CA GLU A 63 7.11 25.49 -1.76
C GLU A 63 8.45 25.67 -1.04
N ARG A 64 9.10 24.55 -0.73
CA ARG A 64 10.45 24.49 -0.20
C ARG A 64 11.31 23.54 -1.02
N PRO A 65 12.46 23.99 -1.55
CA PRO A 65 13.34 23.13 -2.32
C PRO A 65 14.05 22.11 -1.43
N LEU A 66 14.57 21.06 -2.07
CA LEU A 66 15.52 20.15 -1.45
C LEU A 66 16.73 20.96 -0.96
N LEU A 67 17.20 20.71 0.27
CA LEU A 67 18.37 21.43 0.78
C LEU A 67 19.63 21.07 -0.04
N ASP A 68 20.46 22.07 -0.32
CA ASP A 68 21.66 21.93 -1.16
C ASP A 68 22.61 20.79 -0.72
N LYS A 69 22.68 20.49 0.57
CA LYS A 69 23.52 19.41 1.11
C LYS A 69 23.07 18.00 0.67
N TYR A 70 21.85 17.85 0.15
CA TYR A 70 21.30 16.60 -0.38
C TYR A 70 21.17 16.60 -1.90
N LYS A 71 21.59 17.65 -2.61
CA LYS A 71 21.44 17.74 -4.07
C LYS A 71 22.13 16.59 -4.84
N ASP A 72 23.18 16.05 -4.23
CA ASP A 72 24.05 15.01 -4.78
C ASP A 72 23.79 13.62 -4.14
N GLU A 73 22.74 13.46 -3.34
CA GLU A 73 22.43 12.22 -2.58
C GLU A 73 22.20 10.97 -3.44
N THR A 74 22.01 11.14 -4.74
CA THR A 74 21.83 10.06 -5.71
C THR A 74 23.16 9.55 -6.27
N ASP A 75 24.25 10.30 -6.10
CA ASP A 75 25.59 9.91 -6.56
C ASP A 75 26.31 9.15 -5.44
N PRO A 76 26.58 7.85 -5.61
CA PRO A 76 27.23 7.04 -4.57
C PRO A 76 28.67 7.43 -4.26
N ASN A 77 29.26 8.34 -5.03
CA ASN A 77 30.62 8.83 -4.81
C ASN A 77 30.64 10.18 -4.07
N LYS A 78 29.48 10.71 -3.67
CA LYS A 78 29.36 12.01 -3.03
C LYS A 78 28.69 11.92 -1.66
N GLU A 79 28.94 12.95 -0.87
CA GLU A 79 28.17 13.21 0.34
C GLU A 79 26.69 13.48 -0.02
N PRO A 80 25.74 13.18 0.88
CA PRO A 80 25.93 12.79 2.28
C PRO A 80 25.91 11.27 2.54
N PHE A 81 25.82 10.45 1.49
CA PHE A 81 25.73 8.99 1.63
C PHE A 81 26.78 8.25 0.78
N PRO A 82 28.09 8.37 1.08
CA PRO A 82 29.12 7.66 0.33
C PRO A 82 28.88 6.14 0.31
N GLY A 83 28.92 5.53 -0.88
CA GLY A 83 28.67 4.11 -1.09
C GLY A 83 27.19 3.71 -1.16
N GLN A 84 26.26 4.66 -1.04
CA GLN A 84 24.81 4.44 -1.17
C GLN A 84 24.21 5.41 -2.20
N SER A 85 22.98 5.17 -2.65
CA SER A 85 22.32 6.05 -3.63
C SER A 85 20.86 6.15 -3.27
N VAL A 86 20.43 7.36 -2.89
CA VAL A 86 19.03 7.62 -2.57
C VAL A 86 18.20 7.47 -3.85
N GLN A 87 17.14 6.67 -3.76
CA GLN A 87 16.25 6.43 -4.89
C GLN A 87 15.49 7.69 -5.28
N ARG A 88 15.16 7.78 -6.58
CA ARG A 88 14.26 8.79 -7.16
C ARG A 88 13.13 8.08 -7.91
N LEU A 89 11.90 8.30 -7.47
CA LEU A 89 10.74 7.68 -8.09
C LEU A 89 10.29 8.50 -9.30
N ASP A 90 10.10 7.84 -10.43
CA ASP A 90 9.38 8.42 -11.56
C ASP A 90 7.88 8.58 -11.24
N ASP A 91 7.14 9.30 -12.08
CA ASP A 91 5.73 9.59 -11.81
C ASP A 91 4.86 8.34 -11.67
N GLN A 92 5.17 7.27 -12.41
CA GLN A 92 4.45 6.01 -12.30
C GLN A 92 4.66 5.37 -10.92
N ARG A 93 5.90 5.29 -10.45
CA ARG A 93 6.21 4.73 -9.13
C ARG A 93 5.73 5.64 -8.01
N ARG A 94 5.80 6.97 -8.19
CA ARG A 94 5.23 7.93 -7.22
C ARG A 94 3.73 7.72 -7.05
N GLU A 95 3.01 7.42 -8.13
CA GLU A 95 1.58 7.13 -8.07
C GLU A 95 1.25 5.93 -7.17
N GLU A 96 2.14 4.94 -7.07
CA GLU A 96 1.98 3.81 -6.14
C GLU A 96 2.02 4.25 -4.67
N HIS A 97 2.62 5.40 -4.38
CA HIS A 97 2.72 6.01 -3.07
C HIS A 97 1.70 7.14 -2.84
N ARG A 98 0.85 7.46 -3.82
CA ARG A 98 -0.12 8.54 -3.67
C ARG A 98 -1.22 8.12 -2.70
N MET A 99 -1.56 9.03 -1.79
CA MET A 99 -2.66 8.91 -0.84
C MET A 99 -3.86 9.68 -1.34
N TYR A 100 -5.06 9.21 -1.00
CA TYR A 100 -6.28 9.99 -1.07
C TYR A 100 -7.12 9.78 0.20
N VAL A 101 -8.01 10.74 0.47
CA VAL A 101 -8.99 10.64 1.56
C VAL A 101 -10.33 10.24 0.97
N ASP A 102 -10.94 9.17 1.49
CA ASP A 102 -12.28 8.73 1.09
C ASP A 102 -13.40 9.59 1.73
N GLN A 103 -14.64 9.35 1.32
CA GLN A 103 -15.82 10.07 1.84
C GLN A 103 -16.05 9.92 3.36
N ASP A 104 -15.45 8.90 3.99
CA ASP A 104 -15.55 8.64 5.42
C ASP A 104 -14.37 9.28 6.18
N GLY A 105 -13.48 10.01 5.49
CA GLY A 105 -12.28 10.61 6.06
C GLY A 105 -11.18 9.61 6.35
N ASN A 106 -11.10 8.49 5.62
CA ASN A 106 -10.01 7.52 5.73
C ASN A 106 -8.96 7.76 4.62
N MET A 107 -7.70 7.77 5.01
CA MET A 107 -6.57 7.78 4.10
C MET A 107 -6.36 6.39 3.47
N ARG A 108 -6.20 6.35 2.15
CA ARG A 108 -6.06 5.15 1.33
C ARG A 108 -4.97 5.31 0.29
N TYR A 109 -4.37 4.19 -0.11
CA TYR A 109 -3.50 4.15 -1.28
C TYR A 109 -4.31 4.35 -2.56
N ALA A 110 -3.83 5.20 -3.46
CA ALA A 110 -4.40 5.36 -4.79
C ALA A 110 -4.24 4.10 -5.66
N LYS A 111 -3.16 3.33 -5.49
CA LYS A 111 -2.86 2.18 -6.34
C LYS A 111 -3.91 1.06 -6.30
N ASP A 112 -4.56 0.88 -5.14
CA ASP A 112 -5.44 -0.27 -4.89
C ASP A 112 -6.64 0.04 -3.97
N GLY A 113 -6.77 1.28 -3.48
CA GLY A 113 -7.86 1.69 -2.59
C GLY A 113 -7.79 1.12 -1.18
N THR A 114 -6.71 0.40 -0.83
CA THR A 114 -6.55 -0.17 0.51
C THR A 114 -6.32 0.92 1.56
N LEU A 115 -6.74 0.65 2.81
CA LEU A 115 -6.50 1.57 3.92
C LEU A 115 -5.00 1.75 4.14
N PHE A 116 -4.59 3.00 4.30
CA PHE A 116 -3.25 3.31 4.75
C PHE A 116 -3.16 3.12 6.26
N ASP A 117 -2.12 2.44 6.73
CA ASP A 117 -1.92 2.15 8.13
C ASP A 117 -0.42 2.09 8.42
N THR A 118 0.02 2.78 9.48
CA THR A 118 1.44 2.90 9.86
C THR A 118 1.83 1.96 10.99
N SER A 119 0.95 1.08 11.48
CA SER A 119 1.24 0.15 12.58
C SER A 119 2.39 -0.81 12.27
N THR A 120 2.66 -1.07 10.99
CA THR A 120 3.78 -1.89 10.51
C THR A 120 4.92 -1.07 9.92
N ALA A 121 4.90 0.27 10.07
CA ALA A 121 5.90 1.13 9.48
C ALA A 121 7.29 0.94 10.12
N THR A 122 8.31 0.96 9.28
CA THR A 122 9.73 0.88 9.62
C THR A 122 10.40 2.22 9.32
N ASP A 123 10.81 2.92 10.37
CA ASP A 123 11.46 4.25 10.31
C ASP A 123 12.83 4.18 11.01
N ILE A 124 13.80 4.97 10.54
CA ILE A 124 15.13 5.15 11.10
C ILE A 124 15.13 6.01 12.39
N HIS A 125 14.02 6.69 12.72
CA HIS A 125 13.96 7.66 13.83
C HIS A 125 12.85 7.40 14.87
N SER A 126 12.01 6.38 14.71
CA SER A 126 10.99 6.01 15.71
C SER A 126 10.98 4.51 15.99
N ASP A 127 10.40 4.10 17.13
CA ASP A 127 10.16 2.69 17.50
C ASP A 127 9.07 2.02 16.60
N GLY A 128 9.00 2.42 15.32
CA GLY A 128 7.91 2.12 14.39
C GLY A 128 6.75 3.13 14.47
N GLY A 129 5.70 2.91 13.68
CA GLY A 129 4.43 3.63 13.81
C GLY A 129 4.29 4.95 13.03
N ARG A 130 5.30 5.38 12.28
CA ARG A 130 5.28 6.61 11.49
C ARG A 130 5.71 6.36 10.05
N ALA A 131 5.01 7.01 9.13
CA ALA A 131 5.35 7.04 7.72
C ALA A 131 5.90 8.42 7.37
N ILE A 132 6.90 8.47 6.49
CA ILE A 132 7.29 9.72 5.85
C ILE A 132 6.24 10.13 4.82
N PHE A 133 6.03 11.43 4.67
CA PHE A 133 5.18 11.96 3.62
C PHE A 133 5.75 13.23 2.98
N THR A 134 5.35 13.45 1.73
CA THR A 134 5.53 14.72 1.02
C THR A 134 4.22 15.13 0.37
N MET A 135 4.06 16.42 0.12
CA MET A 135 2.94 16.99 -0.61
C MET A 135 3.47 17.93 -1.69
N ASP A 136 2.99 17.79 -2.92
CA ASP A 136 3.33 18.69 -4.02
C ASP A 136 2.47 19.98 -3.99
N ARG A 137 2.77 20.94 -4.87
CA ARG A 137 1.99 22.18 -5.02
C ARG A 137 0.54 21.99 -5.44
N HIS A 138 0.19 20.82 -5.93
CA HIS A 138 -1.18 20.50 -6.31
C HIS A 138 -2.01 19.97 -5.16
N GLY A 139 -1.37 19.61 -4.04
CA GLY A 139 -2.01 18.99 -2.89
C GLY A 139 -2.11 17.47 -3.03
N ASN A 140 -1.29 16.84 -3.87
CA ASN A 140 -1.14 15.39 -3.87
C ASN A 140 -0.21 15.00 -2.72
N ILE A 141 -0.69 14.13 -1.84
CA ILE A 141 0.10 13.58 -0.73
C ILE A 141 0.68 12.25 -1.19
N TYR A 142 1.98 12.05 -0.95
CA TYR A 142 2.70 10.80 -1.18
C TYR A 142 3.28 10.34 0.14
N ALA A 143 3.08 9.06 0.49
CA ALA A 143 3.53 8.52 1.77
C ALA A 143 4.20 7.14 1.64
N SER A 144 5.09 6.82 2.57
CA SER A 144 5.76 5.53 2.65
C SER A 144 5.94 5.10 4.10
N ASN A 145 5.59 3.84 4.39
CA ASN A 145 5.90 3.16 5.64
C ASN A 145 7.37 2.74 5.76
N TYR A 146 8.18 3.00 4.73
CA TYR A 146 9.60 2.68 4.69
C TYR A 146 10.42 3.97 4.58
N GLN A 147 11.38 4.12 5.47
CA GLN A 147 12.49 5.06 5.35
C GLN A 147 13.81 4.33 5.60
N GLY A 148 14.81 4.58 4.76
CA GLY A 148 16.11 3.91 4.83
C GLY A 148 17.25 4.89 4.64
N ALA A 149 18.23 4.91 5.56
CA ALA A 149 19.42 5.77 5.45
C ALA A 149 20.18 5.50 4.15
N GLY A 150 20.44 6.56 3.37
CA GLY A 150 21.02 6.50 2.03
C GLY A 150 20.25 5.72 0.96
N ASP A 151 18.98 5.36 1.21
CA ASP A 151 18.18 4.57 0.27
C ASP A 151 16.83 5.24 -0.06
N PHE A 152 15.98 5.47 0.96
CA PHE A 152 14.62 5.96 0.74
C PHE A 152 14.27 7.05 1.76
N HIS A 153 14.01 8.27 1.28
CA HIS A 153 13.73 9.46 2.10
C HIS A 153 12.55 10.26 1.54
N HIS A 154 12.21 11.39 2.18
CA HIS A 154 11.25 12.36 1.63
C HIS A 154 11.59 12.78 0.20
N SER A 155 12.89 12.94 -0.10
CA SER A 155 13.37 13.30 -1.44
C SER A 155 13.07 12.22 -2.49
N THR A 156 12.97 10.95 -2.09
CA THR A 156 12.53 9.85 -2.96
C THR A 156 11.08 10.03 -3.40
N LEU A 157 10.18 10.32 -2.44
CA LEU A 157 8.74 10.56 -2.71
C LEU A 157 8.50 11.81 -3.56
N ALA A 158 9.28 12.87 -3.31
CA ALA A 158 9.20 14.12 -4.05
C ALA A 158 9.99 14.11 -5.38
N ASN A 159 10.74 13.04 -5.68
CA ASN A 159 11.68 13.00 -6.81
C ASN A 159 12.67 14.20 -6.80
N GLY A 160 13.05 14.65 -5.60
CA GLY A 160 13.85 15.85 -5.32
C GLY A 160 13.26 17.17 -5.80
N GLN A 161 11.99 17.21 -6.21
CA GLN A 161 11.30 18.45 -6.53
C GLN A 161 10.97 19.24 -5.26
N PRO A 162 10.70 20.55 -5.38
CA PRO A 162 10.16 21.32 -4.27
C PRO A 162 8.89 20.69 -3.67
N ILE A 163 8.72 20.84 -2.36
CA ILE A 163 7.56 20.33 -1.63
C ILE A 163 6.72 21.49 -1.11
N SER A 164 5.41 21.31 -1.07
CA SER A 164 4.48 22.19 -0.35
C SER A 164 4.28 21.78 1.10
N ALA A 165 4.51 20.50 1.43
CA ALA A 165 4.62 20.02 2.80
C ALA A 165 5.45 18.74 2.85
N ALA A 166 6.08 18.46 3.99
CA ALA A 166 6.75 17.19 4.25
C ALA A 166 6.85 16.94 5.75
N GLY A 167 6.98 15.67 6.13
CA GLY A 167 7.15 15.30 7.53
C GLY A 167 6.86 13.84 7.77
N GLU A 168 6.38 13.53 8.98
CA GLU A 168 5.90 12.21 9.35
C GLU A 168 4.40 12.25 9.68
N MET A 169 3.72 11.12 9.48
CA MET A 169 2.35 10.93 9.92
C MET A 169 2.14 9.56 10.57
N THR A 170 1.20 9.49 11.51
CA THR A 170 0.70 8.23 12.08
C THR A 170 -0.73 8.02 11.63
N VAL A 171 -1.00 6.89 10.99
CA VAL A 171 -2.33 6.52 10.47
C VAL A 171 -2.71 5.17 11.04
N LYS A 172 -3.91 5.06 11.63
CA LYS A 172 -4.43 3.82 12.22
C LYS A 172 -5.79 3.52 11.59
N ASN A 173 -5.90 2.38 10.90
CA ASN A 173 -7.08 1.98 10.15
C ASN A 173 -7.58 3.10 9.22
N GLY A 174 -6.67 3.77 8.49
CA GLY A 174 -6.97 4.91 7.64
C GLY A 174 -7.19 6.25 8.37
N LYS A 175 -7.29 6.28 9.70
CA LYS A 175 -7.46 7.53 10.45
C LYS A 175 -6.11 8.17 10.78
N ILE A 176 -5.91 9.40 10.31
CA ILE A 176 -4.72 10.18 10.65
C ILE A 176 -4.85 10.62 12.12
N THR A 177 -3.85 10.28 12.92
CA THR A 177 -3.84 10.54 14.38
C THR A 177 -2.75 11.49 14.81
N HIS A 178 -1.73 11.68 13.96
CA HIS A 178 -0.59 12.55 14.22
C HIS A 178 0.00 12.98 12.89
N VAL A 179 0.38 14.26 12.80
CA VAL A 179 1.21 14.79 11.72
C VAL A 179 2.29 15.65 12.35
N ASN A 180 3.49 15.65 11.79
CA ASN A 180 4.52 16.61 12.13
C ASN A 180 5.22 17.10 10.85
N ASN A 181 6.11 18.07 10.98
CA ASN A 181 6.91 18.58 9.87
C ASN A 181 8.36 18.03 9.87
N ASN A 182 8.60 16.85 10.46
CA ASN A 182 9.94 16.28 10.58
C ASN A 182 10.42 15.72 9.23
N SER A 183 11.15 16.55 8.49
CA SER A 183 11.88 16.13 7.29
C SER A 183 13.26 16.75 7.30
N GLY A 184 14.30 15.92 7.40
CA GLY A 184 15.68 16.41 7.36
C GLY A 184 16.09 16.97 5.99
N HIS A 185 15.53 16.41 4.91
CA HIS A 185 15.88 16.75 3.52
C HIS A 185 15.33 18.11 3.09
N TYR A 186 14.12 18.44 3.57
CA TYR A 186 13.46 19.68 3.22
C TYR A 186 13.44 20.66 4.38
N MET A 187 13.34 20.24 5.64
CA MET A 187 13.14 21.10 6.82
C MET A 187 11.99 22.12 6.66
N PRO A 188 10.73 21.68 6.41
CA PRO A 188 9.59 22.56 6.14
C PRO A 188 9.34 23.59 7.25
N GLN A 189 9.07 24.83 6.86
CA GLN A 189 8.73 25.92 7.78
C GLN A 189 7.22 26.01 8.00
N ILE A 190 6.81 26.98 8.83
CA ILE A 190 5.41 27.22 9.20
C ILE A 190 4.51 27.30 7.96
N GLN A 191 4.93 27.99 6.89
CA GLN A 191 4.13 28.12 5.66
C GLN A 191 3.86 26.77 4.99
N GLN A 192 4.85 25.89 4.91
CA GLN A 192 4.67 24.54 4.35
C GLN A 192 3.84 23.64 5.28
N SER A 193 4.01 23.81 6.60
CA SER A 193 3.19 23.09 7.58
C SER A 193 1.72 23.54 7.58
N ALA A 194 1.45 24.81 7.29
CA ALA A 194 0.08 25.30 7.09
C ALA A 194 -0.59 24.63 5.90
N ASN A 195 0.14 24.41 4.79
CA ASN A 195 -0.42 23.76 3.61
C ASN A 195 -0.98 22.34 3.90
N ILE A 196 -0.29 21.51 4.70
CA ILE A 196 -0.81 20.17 5.04
C ILE A 196 -2.02 20.25 5.97
N ILE A 197 -2.08 21.26 6.85
CA ILE A 197 -3.26 21.53 7.68
C ILE A 197 -4.45 21.88 6.79
N ASP A 198 -4.27 22.83 5.87
CA ASP A 198 -5.33 23.26 4.95
C ASP A 198 -5.82 22.11 4.07
N GLU A 199 -4.91 21.30 3.55
CA GLU A 199 -5.25 20.13 2.76
C GLU A 199 -6.09 19.13 3.56
N LEU A 200 -5.68 18.76 4.77
CA LEU A 200 -6.42 17.79 5.60
C LEU A 200 -7.76 18.36 6.07
N ASN A 201 -7.80 19.63 6.46
CA ASN A 201 -9.02 20.33 6.88
C ASN A 201 -10.05 20.38 5.73
N SER A 202 -9.60 20.51 4.48
CA SER A 202 -10.47 20.49 3.29
C SER A 202 -11.23 19.16 3.13
N HIS A 203 -10.73 18.07 3.73
CA HIS A 203 -11.40 16.77 3.82
C HIS A 203 -12.06 16.51 5.18
N GLY A 204 -12.16 17.54 6.03
CA GLY A 204 -12.74 17.41 7.38
C GLY A 204 -11.86 16.64 8.37
N ILE A 205 -10.56 16.48 8.10
CA ILE A 205 -9.62 15.78 8.97
C ILE A 205 -8.77 16.80 9.73
N ASN A 206 -8.88 16.80 11.06
CA ASN A 206 -8.19 17.76 11.94
C ASN A 206 -7.30 17.04 12.97
N PRO A 207 -6.19 16.39 12.57
CA PRO A 207 -5.30 15.72 13.51
C PRO A 207 -4.42 16.75 14.23
N PRO A 208 -3.89 16.42 15.43
CA PRO A 208 -2.83 17.21 16.03
C PRO A 208 -1.61 17.31 15.09
N VAL A 209 -1.17 18.55 14.82
CA VAL A 209 0.01 18.84 14.01
C VAL A 209 1.12 19.42 14.89
N TYR A 210 2.28 18.77 14.89
CA TYR A 210 3.42 19.13 15.73
C TYR A 210 4.53 19.77 14.90
N MET A 211 4.98 20.94 15.35
CA MET A 211 6.08 21.65 14.73
C MET A 211 7.40 21.24 15.41
N HIS A 212 8.35 20.73 14.61
CA HIS A 212 9.68 20.38 15.08
C HIS A 212 10.44 21.67 15.45
N PRO A 213 10.97 21.79 16.68
CA PRO A 213 11.58 23.03 17.18
C PRO A 213 12.72 23.55 16.30
N GLY A 214 13.51 22.64 15.72
CA GLY A 214 14.62 23.00 14.82
C GLY A 214 14.18 23.69 13.51
N HIS A 215 12.89 23.66 13.17
CA HIS A 215 12.34 24.34 11.99
C HIS A 215 11.76 25.73 12.33
N LEU A 216 11.50 26.00 13.62
CA LEU A 216 11.02 27.30 14.10
C LEU A 216 12.17 28.31 14.23
N LEU A 217 13.37 27.87 14.59
CA LEU A 217 14.49 28.76 14.91
C LEU A 217 15.19 29.41 13.69
N ASN A 218 14.76 29.10 12.45
CA ASN A 218 15.42 29.55 11.22
C ASN A 218 14.56 30.53 10.39
N GLY A 219 13.57 31.20 10.97
CA GLY A 219 12.76 32.23 10.33
C GLY A 219 12.41 33.40 11.26
N PRO A 220 12.17 34.62 10.75
CA PRO A 220 11.92 35.81 11.57
C PRO A 220 10.56 35.82 12.29
N ASP A 221 9.62 34.93 11.94
CA ASP A 221 8.23 35.01 12.39
C ASP A 221 7.86 33.81 13.28
N ASN A 222 8.26 33.87 14.55
CA ASN A 222 7.92 32.88 15.58
C ASN A 222 6.87 33.44 16.55
N LEU A 223 5.60 33.38 16.17
CA LEU A 223 4.39 33.39 17.03
C LEU A 223 3.18 33.25 16.06
N ILE A 224 2.17 32.39 16.22
CA ILE A 224 1.07 32.47 17.20
C ILE A 224 0.18 31.21 17.18
N ALA A 225 -0.25 30.83 18.39
CA ALA A 225 -1.49 30.23 18.90
C ALA A 225 -2.43 29.36 18.03
N ASN A 226 -2.90 28.29 18.69
CA ASN A 226 -4.27 27.75 18.68
C ASN A 226 -5.22 28.49 17.71
N LEU A 227 -5.33 27.99 16.48
CA LEU A 227 -6.46 28.33 15.62
C LEU A 227 -7.65 27.48 16.08
N ARG A 228 -8.70 28.19 16.49
CA ARG A 228 -10.00 27.68 16.92
C ARG A 228 -10.84 27.26 15.73
#